data_AF-A0A543BA14-F1
#
_entry.id   AF-A0A543BA14-F1
#
_cell.length_a   1.000
_cell.length_b   1.000
_cell.length_c   1.000
_cell.angle_alpha   90.00
_cell.angle_beta   90.00
_cell.angle_gamma   90.00
#
_symmetry.space_group_name_H-M   'P 1'
#
loop_
_entity.id
_entity.type
_entity.pdbx_description
1 polymer ?
#
loop_
_entity_poly.entity_id
_entity_poly.type
_entity_poly.pdbx_seq_one_letter_code
_entity_poly.pdbx_strand_id
1 'polypeptide(L)'
;MYSFATAESWSSEGLWSWFVAGREARAALDAVEEAAGSLQQLSTDADWQSQGMRALHELLVELQRRAEALMAELHVRDWEITRAGAS
;
A
#
# COMPACT_ATOMS: atom_id res chain seq x y z
N MET A 1 39.91 18.38 18.10
CA MET A 1 38.91 19.06 17.26
C MET A 1 37.64 18.22 17.30
N TYR A 2 36.58 18.72 17.94
CA TYR A 2 35.28 18.08 17.87
C TYR A 2 34.70 18.32 16.48
N SER A 3 34.61 17.27 15.67
CA SER A 3 33.83 17.29 14.43
C SER A 3 32.39 17.07 14.82
N PHE A 4 31.58 18.13 14.83
CA PHE A 4 30.13 17.98 14.74
C PHE A 4 29.86 17.50 13.32
N ALA A 5 29.73 16.19 13.13
CA ALA A 5 29.05 15.68 11.95
C ALA A 5 27.66 16.31 12.01
N THR A 6 27.43 17.33 11.19
CA THR A 6 26.12 17.89 10.97
C THR A 6 25.23 16.71 10.58
N ALA A 7 24.32 16.32 11.47
CA ALA A 7 23.20 15.49 11.10
C ALA A 7 22.62 16.14 9.84
N GLU A 8 22.50 15.38 8.75
CA GLU A 8 21.98 15.86 7.49
C GLU A 8 20.61 16.51 7.76
N SER A 9 20.58 17.83 7.91
CA SER A 9 19.33 18.53 8.17
C SER A 9 18.57 18.52 6.85
N TRP A 10 17.42 17.87 6.83
CA TRP A 10 16.60 17.81 5.64
C TRP A 10 16.22 19.22 5.21
N SER A 11 16.32 19.51 3.91
CA SER A 11 15.79 20.75 3.37
C SER A 11 14.27 20.78 3.55
N SER A 12 13.67 21.97 3.59
CA SER A 12 12.21 22.11 3.64
C SER A 12 11.52 21.39 2.47
N GLU A 13 12.17 21.33 1.31
CA GLU A 13 11.72 20.56 0.14
C GLU A 13 11.78 19.05 0.38
N GLY A 14 12.86 18.56 1.02
CA GLY A 14 12.98 17.17 1.45
C GLY A 14 11.87 16.75 2.41
N LEU A 15 11.60 17.58 3.43
CA LEU A 15 10.50 17.36 4.38
C LEU A 15 9.12 17.38 3.71
N TRP A 16 8.90 18.29 2.77
CA TRP A 16 7.64 18.35 2.03
C TRP A 16 7.46 17.12 1.12
N SER A 17 8.49 16.73 0.38
CA SER A 17 8.45 15.56 -0.50
C SER A 17 8.19 14.27 0.28
N TRP A 18 8.77 14.13 1.47
CA TRP A 18 8.54 13.03 2.40
C TRP A 18 7.08 12.99 2.89
N PHE A 19 6.55 14.12 3.33
CA PHE A 19 5.17 14.22 3.80
C PHE A 19 4.18 13.84 2.68
N VAL A 20 4.41 14.34 1.46
CA VAL A 20 3.60 14.00 0.29
C VAL A 20 3.70 12.50 -0.02
N ALA A 21 4.90 11.93 -0.02
CA ALA A 21 5.10 10.50 -0.27
C ALA A 21 4.33 9.61 0.74
N GLY A 22 4.39 9.95 2.03
CA GLY A 22 3.61 9.24 3.06
C GLY A 22 2.10 9.36 2.88
N ARG A 23 1.62 10.56 2.50
CA ARG A 23 0.20 10.78 2.21
C ARG A 23 -0.28 9.94 1.03
N GLU A 24 0.46 9.95 -0.08
CA GLU A 24 0.09 9.19 -1.29
C GLU A 24 0.17 7.68 -1.03
N ALA A 25 1.16 7.21 -0.27
CA ALA A 25 1.26 5.80 0.12
C ALA A 25 0.05 5.34 0.94
N ARG A 26 -0.40 6.18 1.89
CA ARG A 26 -1.60 5.88 2.70
C ARG A 26 -2.88 5.90 1.87
N ALA A 27 -3.03 6.88 0.98
CA ALA A 27 -4.17 6.93 0.07
C ALA A 27 -4.23 5.70 -0.86
N ALA A 28 -3.08 5.21 -1.31
CA ALA A 28 -2.98 3.98 -2.10
C ALA A 28 -3.38 2.74 -1.28
N LEU A 29 -2.96 2.65 -0.01
CA LEU A 29 -3.36 1.56 0.89
C LEU A 29 -4.88 1.55 1.10
N ASP A 30 -5.47 2.69 1.43
CA ASP A 30 -6.92 2.82 1.66
C ASP A 30 -7.72 2.36 0.42
N ALA A 31 -7.28 2.76 -0.78
CA ALA A 31 -7.93 2.38 -2.03
C ALA A 31 -7.82 0.86 -2.33
N VAL A 32 -6.68 0.25 -2.00
CA VAL A 32 -6.50 -1.21 -2.20
C VAL A 32 -7.31 -2.00 -1.18
N GLU A 33 -7.42 -1.53 0.07
CA GLU A 33 -8.26 -2.16 1.09
C GLU A 33 -9.75 -2.10 0.72
N GLU A 34 -10.24 -0.96 0.24
CA GLU A 34 -11.61 -0.81 -0.25
C GLU A 34 -11.90 -1.74 -1.44
N ALA A 35 -10.96 -1.82 -2.39
CA ALA A 35 -11.06 -2.72 -3.52
C ALA A 35 -11.09 -4.19 -3.07
N ALA A 36 -10.21 -4.59 -2.14
CA ALA A 36 -10.18 -5.95 -1.60
C ALA A 36 -11.49 -6.31 -0.89
N GLY A 37 -12.05 -5.41 -0.07
CA GLY A 37 -13.35 -5.61 0.57
C GLY A 37 -14.49 -5.79 -0.45
N SER A 38 -14.49 -4.98 -1.51
CA SER A 38 -15.47 -5.09 -2.60
C SER A 38 -15.36 -6.42 -3.34
N LEU A 39 -14.15 -6.89 -3.61
CA LEU A 39 -13.89 -8.19 -4.25
C LEU A 39 -14.32 -9.35 -3.35
N GLN A 40 -14.07 -9.27 -2.04
CA GLN A 40 -14.50 -10.29 -1.08
C GLN A 40 -16.03 -10.38 -0.99
N GLN A 41 -16.73 -9.24 -0.99
CA GLN A 41 -18.19 -9.22 -0.99
C GLN A 41 -18.76 -9.83 -2.28
N LEU A 42 -18.25 -9.43 -3.45
CA LEU A 42 -18.60 -10.06 -4.72
C LEU A 42 -18.29 -11.56 -4.73
N SER A 43 -17.19 -11.96 -4.08
CA SER A 43 -16.82 -13.37 -3.94
C SER A 43 -17.80 -14.16 -3.07
N THR A 44 -18.50 -13.50 -2.16
CA THR A 44 -19.42 -14.13 -1.20
C THR A 44 -20.85 -14.19 -1.77
N ASP A 45 -21.27 -13.14 -2.48
CA ASP A 45 -22.64 -12.98 -2.96
C ASP A 45 -22.94 -13.73 -4.28
N ALA A 46 -21.91 -14.15 -5.01
CA ALA A 46 -22.08 -14.82 -6.29
C ALA A 46 -22.36 -16.34 -6.14
N ASP A 47 -23.43 -16.82 -6.79
CA ASP A 47 -23.77 -18.24 -6.86
C ASP A 47 -22.86 -18.93 -7.91
N TRP A 48 -21.79 -19.58 -7.44
CA TRP A 48 -20.66 -20.10 -8.25
C TRP A 48 -20.96 -21.30 -9.15
N GLN A 49 -22.23 -21.63 -9.41
CA GLN A 49 -22.59 -22.89 -10.06
C GLN A 49 -22.26 -22.92 -11.57
N SER A 50 -22.18 -21.78 -12.23
CA SER A 50 -21.81 -21.72 -13.65
C SER A 50 -20.28 -21.73 -13.87
N GLN A 51 -19.81 -22.33 -14.96
CA GLN A 51 -18.38 -22.34 -15.32
C GLN A 51 -17.81 -20.92 -15.51
N GLY A 52 -18.60 -19.99 -16.04
CA GLY A 52 -18.19 -18.59 -16.19
C GLY A 52 -17.99 -17.88 -14.86
N MET A 53 -18.83 -18.20 -13.86
CA MET A 53 -18.67 -17.66 -12.50
C MET A 53 -17.43 -18.25 -11.83
N ARG A 54 -17.11 -19.53 -12.03
CA ARG A 54 -15.85 -20.12 -11.51
C ARG A 54 -14.59 -19.47 -12.11
N ALA A 55 -14.58 -19.18 -13.39
CA ALA A 55 -13.47 -18.45 -14.02
C ALA A 55 -13.35 -17.01 -13.46
N LEU A 56 -14.47 -16.34 -13.21
CA LEU A 56 -14.48 -15.04 -12.54
C LEU A 56 -13.95 -15.14 -11.10
N HIS A 57 -14.34 -16.17 -10.35
CA HIS A 57 -13.83 -16.42 -9.00
C HIS A 57 -12.30 -16.55 -8.98
N GLU A 58 -11.73 -17.34 -9.89
CA GLU A 58 -10.28 -17.51 -10.00
C GLU A 58 -9.56 -16.20 -10.31
N LEU A 59 -10.14 -15.35 -11.17
CA LEU A 59 -9.59 -14.01 -11.46
C LEU A 59 -9.69 -13.07 -10.26
N LEU A 60 -10.78 -13.13 -9.49
CA LEU A 60 -10.97 -12.32 -8.28
C LEU A 60 -9.96 -12.73 -7.19
N VAL A 61 -9.75 -14.04 -6.99
CA VAL A 61 -8.76 -14.58 -6.04
C VAL A 61 -7.34 -14.17 -6.43
N GLU A 62 -6.99 -14.26 -7.71
CA GLU A 62 -5.66 -13.82 -8.19
C GLU A 62 -5.48 -12.30 -8.05
N LEU A 63 -6.53 -11.51 -8.30
CA LEU A 63 -6.49 -10.07 -8.09
C LEU A 63 -6.31 -9.73 -6.61
N GLN A 64 -7.02 -10.40 -5.72
CA GLN A 64 -6.86 -10.25 -4.27
C GLN A 64 -5.43 -10.57 -3.83
N ARG A 65 -4.86 -11.68 -4.29
CA ARG A 65 -3.47 -12.05 -3.97
C ARG A 65 -2.46 -11.00 -4.41
N ARG A 66 -2.67 -10.38 -5.57
CA ARG A 66 -1.81 -9.28 -6.06
C ARG A 66 -1.99 -8.01 -5.24
N ALA A 67 -3.22 -7.68 -4.88
CA ALA A 67 -3.53 -6.55 -4.00
C ALA A 67 -2.83 -6.72 -2.65
N GLU A 68 -2.88 -7.90 -2.04
CA GLU A 68 -2.18 -8.22 -0.79
C GLU A 68 -0.66 -8.05 -0.90
N ALA A 69 -0.06 -8.51 -2.01
CA ALA A 69 1.36 -8.31 -2.27
C ALA A 69 1.72 -6.82 -2.40
N LEU A 70 0.91 -6.04 -3.10
CA LEU A 70 1.09 -4.59 -3.24
C LEU A 70 0.93 -3.87 -1.89
N MET A 71 -0.05 -4.25 -1.07
CA MET A 71 -0.22 -3.71 0.28
C MET A 71 1.00 -3.99 1.15
N ALA A 72 1.55 -5.20 1.10
CA ALA A 72 2.76 -5.53 1.84
C ALA A 72 3.96 -4.67 1.40
N GLU A 73 4.13 -4.44 0.10
CA GLU A 73 5.17 -3.56 -0.43
C GLU A 73 4.97 -2.11 0.02
N LEU A 74 3.74 -1.59 -0.06
CA LEU A 74 3.38 -0.24 0.39
C LEU A 74 3.61 -0.05 1.90
N HIS A 75 3.29 -1.06 2.72
CA HIS A 75 3.60 -1.03 4.16
C HIS A 75 5.10 -0.96 4.44
N VAL A 76 5.92 -1.67 3.66
CA VAL A 76 7.39 -1.56 3.77
C VAL A 76 7.84 -0.15 3.40
N ARG A 77 7.31 0.43 2.31
CA ARG A 77 7.63 1.81 1.90
C ARG A 77 7.19 2.84 2.94
N ASP A 78 5.97 2.74 3.50
CA ASP A 78 5.47 3.62 4.56
C ASP A 78 6.32 3.54 5.83
N TRP A 79 6.77 2.34 6.19
CA TRP A 79 7.69 2.16 7.31
C TRP A 79 9.07 2.77 7.06
N GLU A 80 9.64 2.62 5.86
CA GLU A 80 10.91 3.24 5.49
C GLU A 80 10.82 4.77 5.53
N ILE A 81 9.72 5.32 4.99
CA ILE A 81 9.38 6.74 5.08
C ILE A 81 9.32 7.15 6.55
N THR A 82 8.51 6.49 7.37
CA THR A 82 8.35 6.83 8.79
C THR A 82 9.68 6.79 9.54
N ARG A 83 10.53 5.79 9.29
CA ARG A 83 11.87 5.69 9.88
C ARG A 83 12.77 6.84 9.44
N ALA A 84 12.75 7.21 8.17
CA ALA A 84 13.57 8.31 7.65
C ALA A 84 13.19 9.66 8.27
N GLY A 85 11.90 9.90 8.56
CA GLY A 85 11.46 11.12 9.25
C GLY A 85 11.74 11.13 10.76
N ALA A 86 12.11 10.00 11.36
CA ALA A 86 12.43 9.87 12.79
C ALA A 86 13.93 9.93 13.10
N SER A 87 14.79 9.96 12.06
CA SER A 87 16.25 10.11 12.15
C SER A 87 16.69 11.55 11.95
#